data_AF-A0A412Y0C8-F1
#
_entry.id   AF-A0A412Y0C8-F1
#
_cell.length_a   1.000
_cell.length_b   1.000
_cell.length_c   1.000
_cell.angle_alpha   90.00
_cell.angle_beta   90.00
_cell.angle_gamma   90.00
#
_symmetry.space_group_name_H-M   'P 1'
#
loop_
_entity.id
_entity.type
_entity.pdbx_description
1 polymer ?
#
loop_
_entity_poly.entity_id
_entity_poly.type
_entity_poly.pdbx_seq_one_letter_code
_entity_poly.pdbx_strand_id
1 'polypeptide(L)'
;MGQIYEIPPKESFHYNIDDFPKEVKDLYKDEIIQLYTIAIRKFFQRASDRNSYREGVGLLRNLIKYDGKPEADKIIIEQKSHTPRRPALIGELLKQ
;
A
#
# COMPACT_ATOMS: atom_id res chain seq x y z
N MET A 1 -34.07 -37.40 0.61
CA MET A 1 -33.98 -35.95 0.91
C MET A 1 -32.66 -35.70 1.61
N GLY A 2 -31.63 -35.30 0.87
CA GLY A 2 -30.33 -34.94 1.46
C GLY A 2 -30.35 -33.47 1.87
N GLN A 3 -30.00 -33.17 3.11
CA GLN A 3 -29.81 -31.78 3.54
C GLN A 3 -28.54 -31.25 2.89
N ILE A 4 -28.68 -30.19 2.10
CA ILE A 4 -27.57 -29.44 1.55
C ILE A 4 -27.05 -28.60 2.72
N TYR A 5 -25.88 -28.94 3.25
CA TYR A 5 -25.23 -28.07 4.22
C TYR A 5 -24.79 -26.81 3.47
N GLU A 6 -25.44 -25.68 3.75
CA GLU A 6 -24.95 -24.38 3.30
C GLU A 6 -23.57 -24.17 3.92
N ILE A 7 -22.54 -24.10 3.06
CA ILE A 7 -21.20 -23.72 3.49
C ILE A 7 -21.31 -22.26 3.92
N PRO A 8 -21.02 -21.91 5.19
CA PRO A 8 -21.10 -20.53 5.64
C PRO A 8 -20.21 -19.66 4.74
N PRO A 9 -20.64 -18.42 4.41
CA PRO A 9 -19.83 -17.52 3.60
C PRO A 9 -18.43 -17.45 4.20
N LYS A 10 -17.40 -17.62 3.37
CA LYS A 10 -16.01 -17.51 3.82
C LYS A 10 -15.83 -16.12 4.42
N GLU A 11 -15.85 -16.01 5.75
CA GLU A 11 -15.65 -14.75 6.44
C GLU A 11 -14.27 -14.23 6.06
N SER A 12 -14.26 -13.18 5.25
CA SER A 12 -13.04 -12.47 4.91
C SER A 12 -12.73 -11.54 6.07
N PHE A 13 -11.85 -11.96 6.97
CA PHE A 13 -11.33 -11.04 7.97
C PHE A 13 -10.32 -10.10 7.31
N HIS A 14 -10.71 -8.85 7.11
CA HIS A 14 -9.81 -7.80 6.64
C HIS A 14 -9.09 -7.20 7.85
N TYR A 15 -8.01 -7.86 8.29
CA TYR A 15 -7.13 -7.28 9.30
C TYR A 15 -6.23 -6.22 8.66
N ASN A 16 -6.18 -5.03 9.24
CA ASN A 16 -5.24 -4.00 8.81
C ASN A 16 -3.86 -4.31 9.42
N ILE A 17 -2.81 -4.32 8.58
CA ILE A 17 -1.45 -4.59 9.03
C ILE A 17 -1.01 -3.57 10.10
N ASP A 18 -1.49 -2.33 10.00
CA ASP A 18 -1.18 -1.26 10.93
C ASP A 18 -1.67 -1.56 12.36
N ASP A 19 -2.70 -2.39 12.52
CA ASP A 19 -3.32 -2.73 13.81
C ASP A 19 -2.59 -3.85 14.55
N PHE A 20 -1.64 -4.55 13.91
CA PHE A 20 -0.90 -5.63 14.58
C PHE A 20 0.06 -5.09 15.65
N PRO A 21 0.34 -5.89 16.71
CA PRO A 21 1.36 -5.58 17.71
C PRO A 21 2.73 -5.32 17.09
N LYS A 22 3.55 -4.50 17.76
CA LYS A 22 4.87 -4.12 17.25
C LYS A 22 5.77 -5.34 17.04
N GLU A 23 5.70 -6.32 17.94
CA GLU A 23 6.48 -7.55 17.92
C GLU A 23 6.23 -8.37 16.65
N VAL A 24 4.96 -8.43 16.22
CA VAL A 24 4.58 -9.11 14.97
C VAL A 24 5.12 -8.35 13.77
N LYS A 25 5.02 -7.02 13.79
CA LYS A 25 5.50 -6.17 12.69
C LYS A 25 7.01 -6.19 12.57
N ASP A 26 7.73 -6.31 13.68
CA ASP A 26 9.18 -6.49 13.71
C ASP A 26 9.60 -7.88 13.19
N LEU A 27 8.84 -8.94 13.52
CA LEU A 27 9.12 -10.31 13.10
C LEU A 27 8.94 -10.52 11.59
N TYR A 28 7.92 -9.89 11.00
CA TYR A 28 7.57 -10.02 9.58
C TYR A 28 7.86 -8.75 8.78
N LYS A 29 8.88 -8.00 9.21
CA LYS A 29 9.19 -6.69 8.66
C LYS A 29 9.41 -6.72 7.15
N ASP A 30 10.20 -7.67 6.68
CA ASP A 30 10.54 -7.78 5.26
C ASP A 30 9.31 -8.11 4.41
N GLU A 31 8.44 -9.01 4.88
CA GLU A 31 7.18 -9.34 4.24
C GLU A 31 6.23 -8.14 4.23
N ILE A 32 6.15 -7.38 5.32
CA ILE A 32 5.33 -6.16 5.41
C ILE A 32 5.82 -5.12 4.40
N ILE A 33 7.14 -4.87 4.34
CA ILE A 33 7.75 -3.97 3.34
C ILE A 33 7.38 -4.43 1.92
N GLN A 34 7.50 -5.73 1.64
CA GLN A 34 7.19 -6.29 0.32
C GLN A 34 5.71 -6.12 -0.04
N LEU A 35 4.80 -6.42 0.89
CA LEU A 35 3.36 -6.28 0.71
C LEU A 35 2.95 -4.82 0.49
N TYR A 36 3.48 -3.89 1.30
CA TYR A 36 3.25 -2.45 1.10
C TYR A 36 3.77 -2.00 -0.27
N THR A 37 4.98 -2.42 -0.65
CA THR A 37 5.59 -2.08 -1.94
C THR A 37 4.69 -2.49 -3.11
N ILE A 38 4.17 -3.73 -3.08
CA ILE A 38 3.26 -4.25 -4.10
C ILE A 38 1.93 -3.48 -4.09
N ALA A 39 1.36 -3.24 -2.92
CA ALA A 39 0.10 -2.54 -2.77
C ALA A 39 0.19 -1.10 -3.29
N ILE A 40 1.23 -0.36 -2.92
CA ILE A 40 1.47 1.03 -3.34
C ILE A 40 1.63 1.12 -4.86
N ARG A 41 2.41 0.23 -5.48
CA ARG A 41 2.56 0.21 -6.94
C ARG A 41 1.23 -0.02 -7.64
N LYS A 42 0.45 -1.02 -7.20
CA LYS A 42 -0.90 -1.31 -7.74
C LYS A 42 -1.86 -0.15 -7.52
N PHE A 43 -1.74 0.54 -6.39
CA PHE A 43 -2.54 1.72 -6.08
C PHE A 43 -2.25 2.86 -7.06
N PHE A 44 -0.97 3.22 -7.27
CA PHE A 44 -0.58 4.29 -8.19
C PHE A 44 -0.87 4.01 -9.67
N GLN A 45 -1.04 2.74 -10.05
CA GLN A 45 -1.52 2.38 -11.40
C GLN A 45 -2.99 2.79 -11.64
N ARG A 46 -3.79 2.87 -10.57
CA ARG A 46 -5.23 3.18 -10.63
C ARG A 46 -5.54 4.61 -10.18
N ALA A 47 -4.67 5.20 -9.35
CA ALA A 47 -4.79 6.57 -8.87
C ALA A 47 -4.79 7.58 -10.03
N SER A 48 -5.82 8.40 -10.10
CA SER A 48 -6.03 9.35 -11.19
C SER A 48 -6.35 10.78 -10.73
N ASP A 49 -6.71 10.97 -9.46
CA ASP A 49 -7.04 12.26 -8.87
C ASP A 49 -6.15 12.65 -7.68
N ARG A 50 -6.24 13.91 -7.27
CA ARG A 50 -5.40 14.45 -6.19
C ARG A 50 -5.63 13.80 -4.83
N ASN A 51 -6.84 13.36 -4.52
CA ASN A 51 -7.13 12.69 -3.26
C ASN A 51 -6.47 11.31 -3.23
N SER A 52 -6.60 10.55 -4.33
CA SER A 52 -5.90 9.28 -4.49
C SER A 52 -4.37 9.47 -4.41
N TYR A 53 -3.80 10.53 -4.98
CA TYR A 53 -2.37 10.80 -4.84
C TYR A 53 -1.94 11.07 -3.39
N ARG A 54 -2.75 11.82 -2.63
CA ARG A 54 -2.49 12.07 -1.19
C ARG A 54 -2.53 10.77 -0.38
N GLU A 55 -3.46 9.89 -0.70
CA GLU A 55 -3.57 8.56 -0.08
C GLU A 55 -2.34 7.70 -0.39
N GLY A 56 -1.95 7.59 -1.66
CA GLY A 56 -0.74 6.86 -2.06
C GLY A 56 0.54 7.43 -1.43
N VAL A 57 0.61 8.75 -1.25
CA VAL A 57 1.65 9.44 -0.48
C VAL A 57 1.61 9.06 1.00
N GLY A 58 0.42 8.93 1.60
CA GLY A 58 0.25 8.40 2.95
C GLY A 58 0.78 6.97 3.10
N LEU A 59 0.50 6.11 2.12
CA LEU A 59 1.01 4.74 2.10
C LEU A 59 2.54 4.69 2.01
N LEU A 60 3.16 5.56 1.21
CA LEU A 60 4.62 5.70 1.15
C LEU A 60 5.21 6.09 2.51
N ARG A 61 4.57 7.00 3.26
CA ARG A 61 5.01 7.34 4.62
C ARG A 61 4.91 6.14 5.56
N ASN A 62 3.86 5.33 5.45
CA ASN A 62 3.74 4.11 6.25
C ASN A 62 4.82 3.09 5.90
N LEU A 63 5.13 2.91 4.62
CA LEU A 63 6.26 2.06 4.18
C LEU A 63 7.59 2.54 4.79
N ILE A 64 7.85 3.85 4.83
CA ILE A 64 9.04 4.41 5.48
C ILE A 64 9.06 4.14 6.99
N LYS A 65 7.90 4.19 7.68
CA LYS A 65 7.81 3.84 9.11
C LYS A 65 8.15 2.37 9.39
N TYR A 66 7.96 1.49 8.41
CA TYR A 66 8.37 0.09 8.49
C TYR A 66 9.83 -0.12 8.05
N ASP A 67 10.63 0.94 7.96
CA ASP A 67 12.00 0.99 7.43
C ASP A 67 12.15 0.60 5.96
N GLY A 68 11.06 0.59 5.18
CA GLY A 68 11.07 0.36 3.73
C GLY A 68 11.46 1.60 2.91
N LYS A 69 12.33 2.48 3.44
CA LYS A 69 12.75 3.70 2.76
C LYS A 69 13.37 3.44 1.37
N PRO A 70 14.28 2.46 1.19
CA PRO A 70 14.84 2.17 -0.12
C PRO A 70 13.78 1.81 -1.16
N GLU A 71 12.74 1.09 -0.76
CA GLU A 71 11.61 0.68 -1.61
C GLU A 71 10.71 1.87 -1.93
N ALA A 72 10.44 2.72 -0.94
CA ALA A 72 9.69 3.96 -1.13
C ALA A 72 10.39 4.89 -2.13
N ASP A 73 11.72 5.06 -2.00
CA ASP A 73 12.51 5.90 -2.89
C ASP A 73 12.48 5.37 -4.35
N LYS A 74 12.57 4.04 -4.54
CA LYS A 74 12.39 3.41 -5.87
C LYS A 74 11.02 3.73 -6.46
N ILE A 75 9.95 3.59 -5.68
CA ILE A 75 8.59 3.91 -6.14
C ILE A 75 8.48 5.40 -6.49
N ILE A 76 9.03 6.31 -5.69
CA ILE A 76 9.01 7.75 -5.97
C ILE A 76 9.69 8.05 -7.31
N ILE A 77 10.84 7.43 -7.59
CA ILE A 77 11.55 7.56 -8.87
C ILE A 77 10.69 7.02 -10.02
N GLU A 78 10.11 5.83 -9.87
CA GLU A 78 9.18 5.23 -10.84
C GLU A 78 8.02 6.19 -11.15
N GLN A 79 7.33 6.71 -10.13
CA GLN A 79 6.20 7.63 -10.28
C GLN A 79 6.60 8.96 -10.95
N LYS A 80 7.80 9.48 -10.68
CA LYS A 80 8.33 10.69 -11.33
C LYS A 80 8.69 10.47 -12.80
N SER A 81 9.01 9.23 -13.19
CA SER A 81 9.43 8.88 -14.56
C SER A 81 8.29 8.58 -15.54
N HIS A 82 7.06 8.32 -15.07
CA HIS A 82 5.93 7.93 -15.92
C HIS A 82 5.21 9.09 -16.63
N THR A 83 4.71 8.82 -17.85
CA THR A 83 3.96 9.74 -18.74
C THR A 83 2.52 9.21 -18.97
N PRO A 84 1.46 10.05 -19.02
CA PRO A 84 1.47 11.51 -18.93
C PRO A 84 1.88 12.00 -17.54
N ARG A 85 2.67 13.08 -17.52
CA ARG A 85 3.10 13.73 -16.26
C ARG A 85 1.86 14.07 -15.44
N ARG A 86 1.79 13.56 -14.21
CA ARG A 86 0.73 13.84 -13.23
C ARG A 86 1.20 14.96 -12.29
N PRO A 87 1.10 16.26 -12.65
CA PRO A 87 1.67 17.35 -11.86
C PRO A 87 1.12 17.40 -10.44
N ALA A 88 -0.16 17.06 -10.24
CA ALA A 88 -0.74 16.96 -8.91
C ALA A 88 -0.05 15.88 -8.05
N LEU A 89 0.26 14.71 -8.62
CA LEU A 89 1.01 13.65 -7.93
C LEU A 89 2.42 14.13 -7.57
N ILE A 90 3.13 14.74 -8.51
CA ILE A 90 4.47 15.28 -8.25
C ILE A 90 4.45 16.29 -7.10
N GLY A 91 3.46 17.18 -7.09
CA GLY A 91 3.28 18.14 -6.01
C GLY A 91 3.03 17.50 -4.64
N GLU A 92 2.36 16.35 -4.57
CA GLU A 92 2.19 15.63 -3.29
C GLU A 92 3.44 14.81 -2.92
N LEU A 93 4.17 14.24 -3.89
CA LEU A 93 5.44 13.52 -3.65
C LEU A 93 6.55 14.43 -3.13
N LEU A 94 6.59 15.70 -3.54
CA LEU A 94 7.59 16.68 -3.08
C LEU A 94 7.37 17.18 -1.64
N LYS A 95 6.21 16.91 -1.04
CA LYS A 95 5.87 17.31 0.33
C LYS A 95 6.12 16.20 1.36
N GLN A 96 6.69 15.08 0.91
CA GLN A 96 7.00 13.96 1.79
C GLN A 96 8.34 14.15 2.47
#